data_AF-A0A0M3JD73-F1
#
_entry.id   AF-A0A0M3JD73-F1
#
_cell.length_a   1.000
_cell.length_b   1.000
_cell.length_c   1.000
_cell.angle_alpha   90.00
_cell.angle_beta   90.00
_cell.angle_gamma   90.00
#
_symmetry.space_group_name_H-M   'P 1'
#
loop_
_entity.id
_entity.type
_entity.pdbx_description
1 polymer ?
#
loop_
_entity_poly.entity_id
_entity_poly.type
_entity_poly.pdbx_seq_one_letter_code
_entity_poly.pdbx_strand_id
1 'polypeptide(L)'
;MSNDINVWRVLYQRVFEYTVPLFHPGHGKFEFRDLTKWKESRNPWKESFFQLRNGIHVRPRKANLYEGQRGRSILHFERLELALRFLEARPDREKLIFLHTGHYCPEPIVIDTPVQIIGATALMLSLFNSFHKHWIIEVK
;
A
#
# COMPACT_ATOMS: atom_id res chain seq x y z
N MET A 1 11.73 15.38 10.83
CA MET A 1 12.15 14.47 9.74
C MET A 1 12.59 15.30 8.54
N SER A 2 13.69 14.92 7.87
CA SER A 2 14.21 15.58 6.67
C SER A 2 13.16 15.68 5.55
N ASN A 3 13.27 16.64 4.63
CA ASN A 3 12.44 16.76 3.42
C ASN A 3 13.16 16.28 2.14
N ASP A 4 14.29 15.60 2.29
CA ASP A 4 15.10 15.11 1.17
C ASP A 4 14.33 14.11 0.29
N ILE A 5 14.25 14.41 -1.01
CA ILE A 5 13.48 13.63 -1.99
C ILE A 5 14.03 12.20 -2.12
N ASN A 6 15.35 12.01 -2.11
CA ASN A 6 15.95 10.71 -2.28
C ASN A 6 15.74 9.82 -1.06
N VAL A 7 15.84 10.38 0.15
CA VAL A 7 15.54 9.67 1.40
C VAL A 7 14.10 9.19 1.40
N TRP A 8 13.15 10.06 1.05
CA TRP A 8 11.73 9.69 1.00
C TRP A 8 11.41 8.70 -0.12
N ARG A 9 12.03 8.83 -1.31
CA ARG A 9 11.91 7.86 -2.39
C ARG A 9 12.35 6.47 -1.95
N VAL A 10 13.56 6.35 -1.39
CA VAL A 10 14.10 5.04 -0.96
C VAL A 10 13.24 4.44 0.16
N LEU A 11 12.78 5.25 1.11
CA LEU A 11 11.88 4.80 2.15
C LEU A 11 10.54 4.32 1.57
N TYR A 12 9.93 5.12 0.70
CA TYR A 12 8.65 4.83 0.08
C TYR A 12 8.71 3.52 -0.74
N GLN A 13 9.72 3.40 -1.61
CA GLN A 13 9.92 2.21 -2.43
C GLN A 13 10.15 0.94 -1.59
N ARG A 14 10.87 1.04 -0.46
CA ARG A 14 11.06 -0.10 0.46
C ARG A 14 9.75 -0.55 1.13
N VAL A 15 8.86 0.40 1.41
CA VAL A 15 7.61 0.13 2.12
C VAL A 15 6.50 -0.34 1.17
N PHE A 16 6.29 0.37 0.07
CA PHE A 16 5.17 0.13 -0.84
C PHE A 16 5.54 -0.58 -2.15
N GLU A 17 6.82 -0.77 -2.45
CA GLU A 17 7.33 -1.43 -3.67
C GLU A 17 6.96 -0.75 -5.01
N TYR A 18 6.27 0.39 -4.98
CA TYR A 18 5.98 1.18 -6.17
C TYR A 18 7.17 2.01 -6.61
N THR A 19 7.45 2.05 -7.91
CA THR A 19 8.52 2.86 -8.50
C THR A 19 8.09 4.29 -8.85
N VAL A 20 6.81 4.62 -8.61
CA VAL A 20 6.18 5.94 -8.78
C VAL A 20 5.32 6.23 -7.54
N PRO A 21 5.21 7.48 -7.06
CA PRO A 21 4.32 7.79 -5.94
C PRO A 21 2.85 7.51 -6.29
N LEU A 22 2.17 6.80 -5.40
CA LEU A 22 0.72 6.60 -5.42
C LEU A 22 0.07 7.63 -4.49
N PHE A 23 -0.81 8.44 -5.04
CA PHE A 23 -1.66 9.34 -4.26
C PHE A 23 -2.98 8.67 -3.92
N HIS A 24 -3.49 9.03 -2.74
CA HIS A 24 -4.77 8.62 -2.21
C HIS A 24 -5.55 9.87 -1.74
N PRO A 25 -6.17 10.60 -2.69
CA PRO A 25 -6.86 11.86 -2.38
C PRO A 25 -8.20 11.67 -1.65
N GLY A 26 -8.67 10.42 -1.52
CA GLY A 26 -9.87 10.06 -0.77
C GLY A 26 -10.19 8.58 -0.92
N HIS A 27 -11.15 8.11 -0.12
CA HIS A 27 -11.56 6.72 -0.09
C HIS A 27 -11.86 6.16 -1.50
N GLY A 28 -11.30 5.00 -1.82
CA GLY A 28 -11.44 4.32 -3.11
C GLY A 28 -10.68 4.97 -4.27
N LYS A 29 -9.95 6.07 -4.06
CA LYS A 29 -9.26 6.81 -5.13
C LYS A 29 -7.76 6.63 -5.03
N PHE A 30 -7.15 6.21 -6.13
CA PHE A 30 -5.72 5.95 -6.23
C PHE A 30 -5.16 6.45 -7.55
N GLU A 31 -4.07 7.21 -7.49
CA GLU A 31 -3.48 7.85 -8.67
C GLU A 31 -1.96 7.73 -8.65
N PHE A 32 -1.39 6.95 -9.58
CA PHE A 32 0.03 7.04 -9.89
C PHE A 32 0.27 8.32 -10.65
N ARG A 33 1.10 9.21 -10.10
CA ARG A 33 1.39 10.50 -10.73
C ARG A 33 2.85 10.60 -11.14
N ASP A 34 3.06 11.02 -12.39
CA ASP A 34 4.37 11.31 -12.94
C ASP A 34 4.99 12.53 -12.23
N LEU A 35 6.20 12.33 -11.69
CA LEU A 35 6.96 13.36 -10.97
C LEU A 35 7.23 14.60 -11.82
N THR A 36 7.36 14.45 -13.14
CA THR A 36 7.67 15.56 -14.06
C THR A 36 6.49 16.51 -14.26
N LYS A 37 5.27 16.05 -14.00
CA LYS A 37 4.03 16.80 -14.24
C LYS A 37 3.57 17.60 -13.01
N TRP A 38 4.20 17.42 -11.86
CA TRP A 38 3.73 17.99 -10.61
C TRP A 38 4.63 19.10 -10.08
N LYS A 39 4.27 20.34 -10.43
CA LYS A 39 5.03 21.52 -10.01
C LYS A 39 4.70 22.00 -8.59
N GLU A 40 3.57 21.59 -8.06
CA GLU A 40 3.02 22.06 -6.78
C GLU A 40 3.51 21.26 -5.57
N SER A 41 3.87 19.98 -5.76
CA SER A 41 4.34 19.11 -4.69
C SER A 41 5.84 19.32 -4.46
N ARG A 42 6.23 19.62 -3.22
CA ARG A 42 7.65 19.78 -2.85
C ARG A 42 8.35 18.44 -2.67
N ASN A 43 7.60 17.39 -2.32
CA ASN A 43 8.12 16.03 -2.18
C ASN A 43 6.98 15.00 -2.33
N PRO A 44 6.67 14.56 -3.57
CA PRO A 44 5.59 13.62 -3.85
C PRO A 44 5.72 12.30 -3.08
N TRP A 45 6.94 11.80 -2.90
CA TRP A 45 7.20 10.56 -2.15
C TRP A 45 6.78 10.66 -0.70
N LYS A 46 7.10 11.79 -0.07
CA LYS A 46 6.73 12.08 1.31
C LYS A 46 5.21 12.22 1.44
N GLU A 47 4.59 13.02 0.58
CA GLU A 47 3.14 13.25 0.62
C GLU A 47 2.35 11.94 0.44
N SER A 48 2.71 11.14 -0.57
CA SER A 48 2.16 9.80 -0.76
C SER A 48 2.38 8.90 0.46
N PHE A 49 3.58 8.92 1.06
CA PHE A 49 3.85 8.12 2.27
C PHE A 49 2.87 8.46 3.39
N PHE A 50 2.63 9.74 3.66
CA PHE A 50 1.74 10.16 4.75
C PHE A 50 0.26 9.81 4.51
N GLN A 51 -0.19 9.79 3.25
CA GLN A 51 -1.54 9.33 2.90
C GLN A 51 -1.69 7.83 3.12
N LEU A 52 -0.65 7.05 2.83
CA LEU A 52 -0.74 5.58 2.76
C LEU A 52 -0.27 4.86 4.04
N ARG A 53 0.54 5.51 4.91
CA ARG A 53 1.23 4.87 6.05
C ARG A 53 0.34 4.16 7.07
N ASN A 54 -0.96 4.42 7.07
CA ASN A 54 -1.92 3.81 7.99
C ASN A 54 -2.54 2.51 7.45
N GLY A 55 -2.35 2.22 6.15
CA GLY A 55 -2.80 0.99 5.53
C GLY A 55 -2.03 -0.22 6.05
N ILE A 56 -2.63 -1.39 5.89
CA ILE A 56 -2.11 -2.65 6.40
C ILE A 56 -1.37 -3.37 5.29
N HIS A 57 -0.15 -3.82 5.58
CA HIS A 57 0.66 -4.55 4.62
C HIS A 57 0.46 -6.06 4.79
N VAL A 58 -0.03 -6.75 3.77
CA VAL A 58 -0.04 -8.21 3.75
C VAL A 58 1.16 -8.68 2.93
N ARG A 59 2.09 -9.37 3.59
CA ARG A 59 3.37 -9.77 3.00
C ARG A 59 3.81 -11.14 3.55
N PRO A 60 3.54 -12.25 2.84
CA PRO A 60 3.88 -13.60 3.27
C PRO A 60 5.38 -13.81 3.44
N ARG A 61 5.79 -14.58 4.46
CA ARG A 61 7.18 -15.05 4.68
C ARG A 61 8.20 -13.92 4.84
N LYS A 62 7.78 -12.78 5.38
CA LYS A 62 8.60 -11.57 5.53
C LYS A 62 8.60 -11.01 6.95
N ALA A 63 8.20 -11.79 7.95
CA ALA A 63 8.25 -11.40 9.37
C ALA A 63 9.61 -10.80 9.78
N ASN A 64 10.71 -11.41 9.33
CA ASN A 64 12.08 -11.00 9.64
C ASN A 64 12.45 -9.59 9.13
N LEU A 65 11.73 -9.02 8.15
CA LEU A 65 11.99 -7.64 7.69
C LEU A 65 11.63 -6.58 8.75
N TYR A 66 10.76 -6.95 9.69
CA TYR A 66 10.20 -6.04 10.69
C TYR A 66 10.69 -6.34 12.10
N GLU A 67 11.35 -7.49 12.31
CA GLU A 67 12.06 -7.80 13.55
C GLU A 67 13.18 -6.77 13.80
N GLY A 68 13.19 -6.16 14.99
CA GLY A 68 14.22 -5.20 15.39
C GLY A 68 14.06 -3.75 14.90
N GLN A 69 13.04 -3.44 14.08
CA GLN A 69 12.76 -2.04 13.68
C GLN A 69 12.05 -1.25 14.78
N ARG A 70 12.78 -0.87 15.83
CA ARG A 70 12.29 0.07 16.85
C ARG A 70 11.98 1.43 16.20
N GLY A 71 10.73 1.91 16.34
CA GLY A 71 10.32 3.26 15.92
C GLY A 71 9.70 3.39 14.53
N ARG A 72 9.51 2.30 13.78
CA ARG A 72 8.76 2.29 12.50
C ARG A 72 7.68 1.22 12.53
N SER A 73 6.55 1.52 13.17
CA SER A 73 5.42 0.58 13.25
C SER A 73 4.61 0.59 11.95
N ILE A 74 5.15 -0.03 10.90
CA ILE A 74 4.33 -0.41 9.73
C ILE A 74 3.59 -1.68 10.10
N LEU A 75 2.26 -1.61 10.12
CA LEU A 75 1.45 -2.77 10.47
C LEU A 75 1.45 -3.77 9.33
N HIS A 76 1.80 -5.02 9.64
CA HIS A 76 1.84 -6.08 8.64
C HIS A 76 1.24 -7.40 9.13
N PHE A 77 0.79 -8.21 8.19
CA PHE A 77 0.34 -9.60 8.41
C PHE A 77 0.92 -10.51 7.32
N GLU A 78 1.12 -11.78 7.67
CA GLU A 78 1.52 -12.77 6.66
C GLU A 78 0.34 -13.26 5.82
N ARG A 79 -0.89 -13.13 6.34
CA ARG A 79 -2.12 -13.66 5.76
C ARG A 79 -3.18 -12.57 5.62
N LEU A 80 -3.89 -12.56 4.49
CA LEU A 80 -4.93 -11.58 4.20
C LEU A 80 -6.10 -11.70 5.19
N GLU A 81 -6.47 -12.92 5.57
CA GLU A 81 -7.54 -13.18 6.54
C GLU A 81 -7.27 -12.54 7.91
N LEU A 82 -6.01 -12.50 8.35
CA LEU A 82 -5.64 -11.86 9.62
C LEU A 82 -5.74 -10.33 9.55
N ALA A 83 -5.37 -9.75 8.40
CA ALA A 83 -5.51 -8.31 8.17
C ALA A 83 -6.98 -7.88 8.14
N LEU A 84 -7.86 -8.68 7.52
CA LEU A 84 -9.30 -8.43 7.47
C LEU A 84 -9.92 -8.46 8.89
N ARG A 85 -9.66 -9.52 9.67
CA ARG A 85 -10.11 -9.61 11.07
C ARG A 85 -9.61 -8.44 11.93
N PHE A 86 -8.39 -7.98 11.69
CA PHE A 86 -7.83 -6.83 12.40
C PHE A 86 -8.61 -5.53 12.12
N LEU A 87 -9.03 -5.34 10.86
CA LEU A 87 -9.78 -4.16 10.41
C LEU A 87 -11.26 -4.22 10.82
N GLU A 88 -11.87 -5.40 10.81
CA GLU A 88 -13.22 -5.62 11.34
C GLU A 88 -13.32 -5.20 12.81
N ALA A 89 -12.30 -5.53 13.61
CA ALA A 89 -12.22 -5.12 15.02
C ALA A 89 -11.92 -3.61 15.22
N ARG A 90 -11.72 -2.83 14.15
CA ARG A 90 -11.34 -1.40 14.19
C ARG A 90 -12.13 -0.58 13.16
N PRO A 91 -13.43 -0.35 13.40
CA PRO A 91 -14.29 0.37 12.47
C PRO A 91 -13.91 1.85 12.29
N ASP A 92 -13.11 2.41 13.20
CA ASP A 92 -12.57 3.77 13.16
C ASP A 92 -11.46 3.95 12.12
N ARG A 93 -10.87 2.84 11.63
CA ARG A 93 -9.77 2.88 10.67
C ARG A 93 -10.27 2.74 9.25
N GLU A 94 -9.60 3.45 8.35
CA GLU A 94 -9.73 3.15 6.94
C GLU A 94 -9.29 1.70 6.66
N LYS A 95 -10.17 0.96 5.97
CA LYS A 95 -9.95 -0.42 5.55
C LYS A 95 -9.12 -0.44 4.27
N LEU A 96 -7.82 -0.15 4.39
CA LEU A 96 -6.85 -0.16 3.29
C LEU A 96 -5.80 -1.24 3.51
N ILE A 97 -5.66 -2.14 2.53
CA ILE A 97 -4.71 -3.24 2.51
C ILE A 97 -3.78 -3.13 1.29
N PHE A 98 -2.47 -3.15 1.52
CA PHE A 98 -1.44 -3.35 0.50
C PHE A 98 -1.10 -4.84 0.43
N LEU A 99 -1.43 -5.48 -0.69
CA LEU A 99 -1.12 -6.88 -0.94
C LEU A 99 0.21 -6.96 -1.71
N HIS A 100 1.29 -7.33 -1.03
CA HIS A 100 2.63 -7.38 -1.64
C HIS A 100 2.81 -8.60 -2.54
N THR A 101 3.86 -8.62 -3.35
CA THR A 101 4.24 -9.84 -4.07
C THR A 101 4.57 -10.97 -3.10
N GLY A 102 4.09 -12.17 -3.38
CA GLY A 102 4.37 -13.37 -2.61
C GLY A 102 3.50 -14.55 -3.05
N HIS A 103 3.81 -15.73 -2.53
CA HIS A 103 2.94 -16.88 -2.66
C HIS A 103 1.90 -16.82 -1.55
N TYR A 104 0.66 -16.62 -1.95
CA TYR A 104 -0.50 -16.70 -1.07
C TYR A 104 -1.12 -18.07 -1.28
N CYS A 105 -1.32 -18.81 -0.19
CA CYS A 105 -2.17 -20.00 -0.17
C CYS A 105 -3.44 -19.64 0.60
N PRO A 106 -4.36 -18.84 0.01
CA PRO A 106 -5.53 -18.41 0.74
C PRO A 106 -6.47 -19.60 0.93
N GLU A 107 -6.95 -19.76 2.15
CA GLU A 107 -8.28 -20.38 2.36
C GLU A 107 -9.32 -19.46 1.70
N PRO A 108 -10.53 -19.95 1.35
CA PRO A 108 -11.59 -19.09 0.83
C PRO A 108 -11.78 -17.85 1.73
N ILE A 109 -11.63 -16.66 1.15
CA ILE A 109 -11.75 -15.39 1.87
C ILE A 109 -13.17 -14.88 1.69
N VAL A 110 -13.84 -14.61 2.81
CA VAL A 110 -15.14 -13.94 2.83
C VAL A 110 -14.88 -12.47 3.14
N ILE A 111 -15.38 -11.59 2.27
CA ILE A 111 -15.37 -10.14 2.47
C ILE A 111 -16.83 -9.73 2.66
N ASP A 112 -17.19 -9.38 3.89
CA ASP A 112 -18.55 -9.01 4.29
C ASP A 112 -18.73 -7.50 4.48
N THR A 113 -17.62 -6.75 4.44
CA THR A 113 -17.61 -5.30 4.61
C THR A 113 -16.70 -4.64 3.56
N PRO A 114 -17.00 -3.38 3.16
CA PRO A 114 -16.17 -2.67 2.19
C PRO A 114 -14.70 -2.58 2.63
N VAL A 115 -13.78 -2.98 1.76
CA VAL A 115 -12.34 -2.93 1.99
C VAL A 115 -11.63 -2.57 0.69
N GLN A 116 -10.61 -1.73 0.79
CA GLN A 116 -9.72 -1.40 -0.32
C GLN A 116 -8.52 -2.33 -0.27
N ILE A 117 -8.31 -3.13 -1.33
CA ILE A 117 -7.13 -3.99 -1.46
C ILE A 117 -6.40 -3.57 -2.73
N ILE A 118 -5.14 -3.14 -2.59
CA ILE A 118 -4.31 -2.74 -3.73
C ILE A 118 -3.04 -3.59 -3.80
N GLY A 119 -2.73 -4.08 -5.00
CA GLY A 119 -1.49 -4.81 -5.25
C GLY A 119 -0.28 -3.90 -5.15
N ALA A 120 0.70 -4.29 -4.34
CA ALA A 120 2.01 -3.67 -4.23
C ALA A 120 3.04 -4.56 -4.94
N THR A 121 3.35 -4.23 -6.19
CA THR A 121 4.38 -4.95 -6.97
C THR A 121 5.15 -4.01 -7.87
N ALA A 122 6.48 -4.11 -7.83
CA ALA A 122 7.37 -3.33 -8.68
C ALA A 122 7.18 -3.63 -10.17
N LEU A 123 6.72 -4.85 -10.50
CA LEU A 123 6.53 -5.32 -11.88
C LEU A 123 5.25 -4.78 -12.54
N MET A 124 4.34 -4.16 -11.77
CA MET A 124 3.06 -3.68 -12.30
C MET A 124 3.23 -2.59 -13.37
N LEU A 125 4.38 -1.94 -13.49
CA LEU A 125 4.56 -0.84 -14.45
C LEU A 125 5.12 -1.25 -15.82
N SER A 126 5.63 -2.48 -15.97
CA SER A 126 6.05 -2.96 -17.31
C SER A 126 4.86 -3.40 -18.19
N LEU A 127 3.74 -3.79 -17.58
CA LEU A 127 2.53 -4.23 -18.28
C LEU A 127 1.43 -3.15 -18.36
N PHE A 128 1.49 -2.10 -17.52
CA PHE A 128 0.42 -1.10 -17.42
C PHE A 128 0.47 0.05 -18.43
N ASN A 129 1.50 0.13 -19.28
CA ASN A 129 1.45 1.03 -20.45
C ASN A 129 0.36 0.62 -21.47
N SER A 130 -0.36 -0.50 -21.26
CA SER A 130 -1.39 -0.95 -22.20
C SER A 130 -2.81 -1.14 -21.63
N PHE A 131 -3.06 -1.22 -20.31
CA PHE A 131 -4.42 -1.46 -19.84
C PHE A 131 -4.74 -0.81 -18.48
N HIS A 132 -5.59 0.22 -18.52
CA HIS A 132 -6.30 0.76 -17.35
C HIS A 132 -7.33 -0.25 -16.83
N LYS A 133 -7.00 -1.11 -15.86
CA LYS A 133 -7.98 -1.68 -14.91
C LYS A 133 -7.31 -1.97 -13.56
N HIS A 134 -7.69 -1.22 -12.54
CA HIS A 134 -7.42 -1.55 -11.15
C HIS A 134 -8.36 -2.68 -10.73
N TRP A 135 -7.85 -3.71 -10.07
CA TRP A 135 -8.70 -4.61 -9.29
C TRP A 135 -9.00 -3.94 -7.95
N ILE A 136 -9.90 -2.96 -7.96
CA ILE A 136 -10.59 -2.56 -6.72
C ILE A 136 -11.73 -3.56 -6.57
N ILE A 137 -11.60 -4.51 -5.66
CA ILE A 137 -12.73 -5.35 -5.26
C ILE A 137 -13.57 -4.50 -4.30
N GLU A 138 -14.44 -3.67 -4.86
CA GLU A 138 -15.48 -2.98 -4.10
C GLU A 138 -16.72 -3.87 -4.11
N VAL A 139 -16.93 -4.64 -3.03
CA VAL A 139 -18.17 -5.41 -2.86
C VAL A 139 -19.25 -4.42 -2.41
N LYS A 140 -20.28 -4.26 -3.24
CA LYS A 140 -21.46 -3.42 -2.96
C LYS A 140 -22.34 -4.01 -1.87
#